data_AF-A0A7S3R7P2-F1
#
_entry.id   AF-A0A7S3R7P2-F1
#
_cell.length_a   1.000
_cell.length_b   1.000
_cell.length_c   1.000
_cell.angle_alpha   90.00
_cell.angle_beta   90.00
_cell.angle_gamma   90.00
#
_symmetry.space_group_name_H-M   'P 1'
#
loop_
_entity.id
_entity.type
_entity.pdbx_description
1 polymer ?
#
loop_
_entity_poly.entity_id
_entity_poly.type
_entity_poly.pdbx_seq_one_letter_code
_entity_poly.pdbx_strand_id
1 'polypeptide(L)'
;MVSEGFCGDASSHDLGGSCEANRQENVQPVTLVLPSSVVEMLLRHHPGEGVRWQVYSSCIVPQARLALVALAHLVHIRNDIAAMQGHASHAHATLEGSILGTPEAATAFTARLSSALSDYAASDLRDLSRMARRAGLDVHELPKSTESDPKKGPQGGSSSSSDP
;
A
#
# COMPACT_ATOMS: atom_id res chain seq x y z
N MET A 1 36.23 41.39 78.47
CA MET A 1 37.07 42.53 78.04
C MET A 1 37.39 42.34 76.58
N VAL A 2 37.15 43.39 75.78
CA VAL A 2 37.36 43.55 74.30
C VAL A 2 36.38 42.72 73.44
N SER A 3 35.31 43.24 72.84
CA SER A 3 35.05 44.37 71.90
C SER A 3 35.46 44.13 70.43
N GLU A 4 34.44 44.30 69.57
CA GLU A 4 34.44 44.67 68.14
C GLU A 4 34.95 43.60 67.14
N GLY A 5 34.30 43.29 66.02
CA GLY A 5 33.24 43.95 65.25
C GLY A 5 33.66 43.88 63.77
N PHE A 6 32.80 43.40 62.85
CA PHE A 6 32.81 43.84 61.45
C PHE A 6 31.56 43.34 60.69
N CYS A 7 30.78 44.30 60.17
CA CYS A 7 29.80 44.09 59.10
C CYS A 7 30.50 44.15 57.74
N GLY A 8 30.03 43.39 56.77
CA GLY A 8 30.42 43.51 55.36
C GLY A 8 29.47 42.75 54.45
N ASP A 9 28.69 43.52 53.69
CA ASP A 9 27.59 43.10 52.82
C ASP A 9 28.00 42.34 51.54
N ALA A 10 27.03 41.56 51.05
CA ALA A 10 26.64 41.33 49.66
C ALA A 10 27.67 40.87 48.60
N SER A 11 27.48 39.63 48.13
CA SER A 11 27.26 39.39 46.69
C SER A 11 26.61 38.03 46.42
N SER A 12 25.41 38.09 45.85
CA SER A 12 24.84 37.05 44.98
C SER A 12 25.81 36.75 43.84
N HIS A 13 26.04 35.48 43.54
CA HIS A 13 25.45 34.85 42.35
C HIS A 13 25.74 33.34 42.34
N ASP A 14 24.64 32.61 42.24
CA ASP A 14 24.45 31.19 41.93
C ASP A 14 25.67 30.37 41.50
N LEU A 15 26.06 29.43 42.36
CA LEU A 15 26.59 28.14 41.94
C LEU A 15 25.43 27.19 41.66
N GLY A 16 24.67 27.50 40.62
CA GLY A 16 23.60 26.65 40.08
C GLY A 16 24.13 25.60 39.10
N GLY A 17 25.20 24.88 39.48
CA GLY A 17 25.65 23.70 38.75
C GLY A 17 24.79 22.51 39.14
N SER A 18 23.59 22.39 38.57
CA SER A 18 22.76 21.19 38.71
C SER A 18 22.44 20.60 37.34
N CYS A 19 23.26 19.62 36.97
CA CYS A 19 22.85 18.34 36.43
C CYS A 19 21.51 18.30 35.68
N GLU A 20 21.44 18.91 34.50
CA GLU A 20 20.53 18.41 33.46
C GLU A 20 21.10 17.08 32.96
N ALA A 21 20.84 16.04 33.74
CA ALA A 21 21.02 14.66 33.32
C ALA A 21 20.10 14.46 32.11
N ASN A 22 20.73 14.52 30.94
CA ASN A 22 20.19 14.24 29.62
C ASN A 22 19.65 12.80 29.62
N ARG A 23 18.43 12.62 30.13
CA ARG A 23 17.72 11.35 30.15
C ARG A 23 17.19 11.13 28.74
N GLN A 24 18.08 10.71 27.85
CA GLN A 24 17.68 10.05 26.61
C GLN A 24 16.97 8.77 27.03
N GLU A 25 15.67 8.87 27.27
CA GLU A 25 14.79 7.73 27.34
C GLU A 25 14.91 7.02 26.00
N ASN A 26 15.66 5.91 26.01
CA ASN A 26 15.70 4.95 24.93
C ASN A 26 14.32 4.29 24.87
N VAL A 27 13.35 5.02 24.32
CA VAL A 27 12.01 4.51 24.02
C VAL A 27 12.17 3.60 22.82
N GLN A 28 12.55 2.35 23.09
CA GLN A 28 12.46 1.28 22.11
C GLN A 28 11.00 1.20 21.67
N PRO A 29 10.67 1.42 20.39
CA PRO A 29 9.30 1.33 19.93
C PRO A 29 8.83 -0.11 20.14
N VAL A 30 7.91 -0.30 21.09
CA VAL A 30 7.24 -1.58 21.29
C VAL A 30 6.41 -1.83 20.04
N THR A 31 6.92 -2.68 19.17
CA THR A 31 6.20 -3.09 17.96
C THR A 31 5.14 -4.09 18.39
N LEU A 32 3.93 -3.61 18.62
CA LEU A 32 2.78 -4.46 18.90
C LEU A 32 2.43 -5.25 17.64
N VAL A 33 2.84 -6.52 17.61
CA VAL A 33 2.39 -7.46 16.58
C VAL A 33 1.01 -7.97 16.98
N LEU A 34 -0.01 -7.43 16.32
CA LEU A 34 -1.39 -7.88 16.54
C LEU A 34 -1.61 -9.24 15.85
N PRO A 35 -2.29 -10.20 16.50
CA PRO A 35 -2.74 -11.43 15.85
C PRO A 35 -3.64 -11.13 14.65
N SER A 36 -3.56 -11.96 13.60
CA SER A 36 -4.33 -11.76 12.36
C SER A 36 -5.85 -11.66 12.58
N SER A 37 -6.39 -12.43 13.54
CA SER A 37 -7.80 -12.37 13.92
C SER A 37 -8.21 -11.01 14.49
N VAL A 38 -7.32 -10.38 15.27
CA VAL A 38 -7.55 -9.05 15.85
C VAL A 38 -7.47 -7.98 14.76
N VAL A 39 -6.49 -8.09 13.86
CA VAL A 39 -6.36 -7.19 12.71
C VAL A 39 -7.62 -7.25 11.84
N GLU A 40 -8.09 -8.45 11.50
CA GLU A 40 -9.29 -8.65 10.70
C GLU A 40 -10.55 -8.10 11.39
N MET A 41 -10.73 -8.38 12.68
CA MET A 41 -11.82 -7.84 13.48
C MET A 41 -11.81 -6.30 13.49
N LEU A 42 -10.65 -5.69 13.70
CA LEU A 42 -10.51 -4.23 13.73
C LEU A 42 -10.80 -3.60 12.36
N LEU A 43 -10.30 -4.19 11.28
CA LEU A 43 -10.56 -3.68 9.93
C LEU A 43 -12.04 -3.80 9.52
N ARG A 44 -12.72 -4.87 9.93
CA ARG A 44 -14.14 -5.10 9.57
C ARG A 44 -15.14 -4.34 10.42
N HIS A 45 -14.87 -4.18 11.71
CA HIS A 45 -15.90 -3.74 12.67
C HIS A 45 -15.58 -2.45 13.41
N HIS A 46 -14.32 -1.98 13.42
CA HIS A 46 -13.99 -0.78 14.17
C HIS A 46 -14.61 0.47 13.52
N PRO A 47 -15.36 1.31 14.24
CA PRO A 47 -16.07 2.45 13.66
C PRO A 47 -15.13 3.57 13.20
N GLY A 48 -14.04 3.81 13.93
CA GLY A 48 -13.09 4.87 13.62
C GLY A 48 -12.20 4.55 12.41
N GLU A 49 -12.27 5.38 11.36
CA GLU A 49 -11.45 5.25 10.16
C GLU A 49 -9.95 5.39 10.44
N GLY A 50 -9.55 6.35 11.28
CA GLY A 50 -8.15 6.54 11.65
C GLY A 50 -7.52 5.30 12.30
N VAL A 51 -8.30 4.55 13.08
CA VAL A 51 -7.84 3.29 13.68
C VAL A 51 -7.72 2.19 12.62
N ARG A 52 -8.71 2.05 11.71
CA ARG A 52 -8.61 1.09 10.60
C ARG A 52 -7.41 1.39 9.70
N TRP A 53 -7.20 2.66 9.38
CA TRP A 53 -6.04 3.11 8.62
C TRP A 53 -4.72 2.83 9.35
N GLN A 54 -4.64 3.12 10.65
CA GLN A 54 -3.44 2.86 11.45
C GLN A 54 -3.12 1.37 11.53
N VAL A 55 -4.15 0.51 11.72
CA VAL A 55 -3.98 -0.94 11.71
C VAL A 55 -3.53 -1.43 10.33
N TYR A 56 -4.14 -0.94 9.26
CA TYR A 56 -3.74 -1.28 7.89
C TYR A 56 -2.28 -0.87 7.60
N SER A 57 -1.91 0.37 7.93
CA SER A 57 -0.58 0.92 7.65
C SER A 57 0.52 0.32 8.52
N SER A 58 0.21 -0.04 9.78
CA SER A 58 1.21 -0.56 10.73
C SER A 58 1.34 -2.08 10.68
N CYS A 59 0.29 -2.82 10.32
CA CYS A 59 0.31 -4.28 10.33
C CYS A 59 0.36 -4.88 8.92
N ILE A 60 -0.52 -4.46 8.02
CA ILE A 60 -0.67 -5.10 6.70
C ILE A 60 0.42 -4.63 5.73
N VAL A 61 0.63 -3.31 5.61
CA VAL A 61 1.58 -2.74 4.64
C VAL A 61 3.02 -3.25 4.86
N PRO A 62 3.58 -3.28 6.08
CA PRO A 62 4.95 -3.75 6.29
C PRO A 62 5.10 -5.26 6.02
N GLN A 63 4.10 -6.05 6.42
CA GLN A 63 4.08 -7.50 6.13
C GLN A 63 4.02 -7.76 4.62
N ALA A 64 3.20 -7.01 3.89
CA ALA A 64 3.13 -7.09 2.44
C ALA A 64 4.48 -6.76 1.78
N ARG A 65 5.19 -5.73 2.27
CA ARG A 65 6.54 -5.39 1.77
C ARG A 65 7.55 -6.51 2.00
N LEU A 66 7.55 -7.11 3.20
CA LEU A 66 8.43 -8.23 3.50
C LEU A 66 8.09 -9.46 2.64
N ALA A 67 6.81 -9.75 2.47
CA ALA A 67 6.34 -10.84 1.62
C ALA A 67 6.77 -10.64 0.15
N LEU A 68 6.72 -9.42 -0.37
CA LEU A 68 7.16 -9.11 -1.74
C LEU A 68 8.63 -9.47 -1.98
N VAL A 69 9.52 -9.24 -1.00
CA VAL A 69 10.93 -9.64 -1.11
C VAL A 69 11.05 -11.15 -1.24
N ALA A 70 10.40 -11.90 -0.35
CA ALA A 70 10.43 -13.36 -0.40
C ALA A 70 9.80 -13.91 -1.68
N LEU A 71 8.69 -13.32 -2.13
CA LEU A 71 8.01 -13.71 -3.37
C LEU A 71 8.88 -13.45 -4.61
N ALA A 72 9.67 -12.37 -4.64
CA ALA A 72 10.58 -12.11 -5.75
C ALA A 72 11.63 -13.22 -5.91
N HIS A 73 12.23 -13.68 -4.81
CA HIS A 73 13.16 -14.81 -4.83
C HIS A 73 12.46 -16.12 -5.25
N LEU A 74 11.28 -16.37 -4.70
CA LEU A 74 10.50 -17.57 -5.01
C LEU A 74 10.13 -17.63 -6.51
N VAL A 75 9.74 -16.50 -7.11
CA VAL A 75 9.41 -16.41 -8.54
C VAL A 75 10.62 -16.73 -9.40
N HIS A 76 11.81 -16.23 -9.05
CA HIS A 76 13.03 -16.51 -9.80
C HIS A 76 13.35 -18.00 -9.79
N ILE A 77 13.41 -18.62 -8.60
CA ILE A 77 13.71 -20.05 -8.43
C ILE A 77 12.69 -20.91 -9.20
N ARG A 78 11.40 -20.58 -9.14
CA ARG A 78 10.35 -21.32 -9.86
C ARG A 78 10.51 -21.25 -11.37
N ASN A 79 10.93 -20.11 -11.90
CA ASN A 79 11.18 -19.96 -13.33
C ASN A 79 12.44 -20.70 -13.77
N ASP A 80 13.49 -20.71 -12.96
CA ASP A 80 14.71 -21.49 -13.24
C ASP A 80 14.38 -22.99 -13.31
N ILE A 81 13.57 -23.49 -12.37
CA ILE A 81 13.09 -24.88 -12.38
C ILE A 81 12.30 -25.19 -13.65
N ALA A 82 11.39 -24.30 -14.06
CA ALA A 82 10.60 -24.48 -15.27
C ALA A 82 11.49 -24.47 -16.53
N ALA A 83 12.49 -23.60 -16.59
CA ALA A 83 13.44 -23.54 -17.69
C ALA A 83 14.27 -24.84 -17.80
N MET A 84 14.70 -25.41 -16.67
CA MET A 84 15.38 -26.73 -16.65
C MET A 84 14.50 -27.87 -17.18
N GLN A 85 13.19 -27.74 -17.06
CA GLN A 85 12.20 -28.68 -17.60
C GLN A 85 11.81 -28.40 -19.06
N GLY A 86 12.37 -27.35 -19.68
CA GLY A 86 12.08 -26.96 -21.06
C GLY A 86 10.84 -26.08 -21.23
N HIS A 87 10.25 -25.58 -20.14
CA HIS A 87 9.11 -24.66 -20.19
C HIS A 87 9.57 -23.19 -20.22
N ALA A 88 8.81 -22.34 -20.90
CA ALA A 88 9.10 -20.90 -21.01
C ALA A 88 8.91 -20.13 -19.68
N SER A 89 8.04 -20.62 -18.80
CA SER A 89 7.85 -20.06 -17.46
C SER A 89 7.21 -21.08 -16.52
N HIS A 90 7.23 -20.80 -15.21
CA HIS A 90 6.56 -21.65 -14.23
C HIS A 90 5.06 -21.79 -14.47
N ALA A 91 4.41 -20.75 -15.02
CA ALA A 91 2.99 -20.80 -15.36
C ALA A 91 2.71 -21.79 -16.50
N HIS A 92 3.60 -21.88 -17.50
CA HIS A 92 3.50 -22.89 -18.56
C HIS A 92 3.64 -24.31 -18.00
N ALA A 93 4.65 -24.53 -17.14
CA ALA A 93 4.85 -25.83 -16.49
C ALA A 93 3.65 -26.24 -15.62
N THR A 94 3.02 -25.27 -14.93
CA THR A 94 1.90 -25.54 -14.02
C THR A 94 0.58 -25.80 -14.75
N LEU A 95 0.36 -25.13 -15.88
CA LEU A 95 -0.90 -25.21 -16.62
C LEU A 95 -0.90 -26.31 -17.69
N GLU A 96 0.25 -26.94 -17.95
CA GLU A 96 0.34 -28.10 -18.82
C GLU A 96 -0.57 -29.22 -18.32
N GLY A 97 -1.46 -29.72 -19.18
CA GLY A 97 -2.47 -30.72 -18.81
C GLY A 97 -3.68 -30.18 -18.01
N SER A 98 -3.72 -28.89 -17.70
CA SER A 98 -4.91 -28.25 -17.12
C SER A 98 -5.98 -27.95 -18.17
N ILE A 99 -7.22 -27.68 -17.72
CA ILE A 99 -8.34 -27.29 -18.60
C ILE A 99 -8.02 -26.01 -19.39
N LEU A 100 -7.23 -25.10 -18.81
CA LEU A 100 -6.83 -23.86 -19.46
C LEU A 100 -5.69 -24.06 -20.45
N GLY A 101 -4.87 -25.10 -20.27
CA GLY A 101 -3.78 -25.50 -21.15
C GLY A 101 -2.56 -24.56 -21.12
N THR A 102 -2.77 -23.24 -21.27
CA THR A 102 -1.69 -22.25 -21.35
C THR A 102 -1.99 -21.00 -20.51
N PRO A 103 -0.96 -20.24 -20.08
CA PRO A 103 -1.15 -18.99 -19.35
C PRO A 103 -1.81 -17.90 -20.21
N GLU A 104 -1.65 -17.91 -21.53
CA GLU A 104 -2.31 -16.97 -22.45
C GLU A 104 -3.82 -17.19 -22.43
N ALA A 105 -4.27 -18.44 -22.47
CA ALA A 105 -5.69 -18.78 -22.37
C ALA A 105 -6.27 -18.38 -21.00
N ALA A 106 -5.53 -18.62 -19.91
CA ALA A 106 -5.90 -18.16 -18.57
C ALA A 106 -6.01 -16.63 -18.49
N THR A 107 -5.06 -15.91 -19.12
CA THR A 107 -5.05 -14.44 -19.16
C THR A 107 -6.21 -13.90 -19.99
N ALA A 108 -6.50 -14.50 -21.15
CA ALA A 108 -7.63 -14.11 -21.99
C ALA A 108 -8.97 -14.36 -21.28
N PHE A 109 -9.10 -15.49 -20.59
CA PHE A 109 -10.29 -15.80 -19.81
C PHE A 109 -10.51 -14.78 -18.67
N THR A 110 -9.48 -14.51 -17.87
CA THR A 110 -9.58 -13.55 -16.76
C THR A 110 -9.82 -12.12 -17.25
N ALA A 111 -9.25 -11.73 -18.39
CA ALA A 111 -9.54 -10.44 -19.03
C ALA A 111 -11.02 -10.32 -19.45
N ARG A 112 -11.59 -11.35 -20.07
CA ARG A 112 -13.01 -11.37 -20.45
C ARG A 112 -13.92 -11.33 -19.22
N LEU A 113 -13.58 -12.09 -18.19
CA LEU A 113 -14.33 -12.11 -16.93
C LEU A 113 -14.29 -10.74 -16.25
N SER A 114 -13.12 -10.12 -16.18
CA SER A 114 -12.94 -8.78 -15.61
C SER A 114 -13.78 -7.74 -16.36
N SER A 115 -13.74 -7.76 -17.70
CA SER A 115 -14.56 -6.88 -18.54
C SER A 115 -16.06 -7.11 -18.37
N ALA A 116 -16.51 -8.34 -18.14
CA ALA A 116 -17.93 -8.62 -17.94
C ALA A 116 -18.42 -8.17 -16.56
N LEU A 117 -17.53 -8.13 -15.56
CA LEU A 117 -17.85 -7.77 -14.18
C LEU A 117 -17.58 -6.30 -13.84
N SER A 118 -16.92 -5.54 -14.71
CA SER A 118 -16.49 -4.17 -14.41
C SER A 118 -17.66 -3.24 -14.07
N ASP A 119 -18.76 -3.34 -14.81
CA ASP A 119 -19.94 -2.49 -14.61
C ASP A 119 -20.63 -2.80 -13.28
N TYR A 120 -20.67 -4.08 -12.91
CA TYR A 120 -21.20 -4.55 -11.64
C TYR A 120 -20.33 -4.05 -10.48
N ALA A 121 -19.01 -4.23 -10.57
CA ALA A 121 -18.07 -3.74 -9.57
C ALA A 121 -18.13 -2.20 -9.41
N ALA A 122 -18.31 -1.47 -10.51
CA ALA A 122 -18.51 -0.03 -10.48
C ALA A 122 -19.84 0.36 -9.80
N SER A 123 -20.90 -0.45 -9.98
CA SER A 123 -22.16 -0.26 -9.29
C SER A 123 -22.04 -0.49 -7.79
N ASP A 124 -21.41 -1.59 -7.38
CA ASP A 124 -21.15 -1.92 -5.97
C ASP A 124 -20.34 -0.81 -5.29
N LEU A 125 -19.32 -0.28 -5.97
CA LEU A 125 -18.52 0.83 -5.45
C LEU A 125 -19.38 2.09 -5.23
N ARG A 126 -20.29 2.42 -6.17
CA ARG A 126 -21.22 3.55 -6.02
C ARG A 126 -22.15 3.36 -4.82
N ASP A 127 -22.66 2.16 -4.61
CA ASP A 127 -23.56 1.86 -3.51
C ASP A 127 -22.85 1.87 -2.16
N LEU A 128 -21.65 1.29 -2.07
CA LEU A 128 -20.78 1.38 -0.89
C LEU A 128 -20.42 2.83 -0.56
N SER A 129 -20.08 3.63 -1.56
CA SER A 129 -19.79 5.07 -1.38
C SER A 129 -21.02 5.85 -0.90
N ARG A 130 -22.23 5.48 -1.37
CA ARG A 130 -23.48 6.08 -0.89
C ARG A 130 -23.77 5.69 0.56
N MET A 131 -23.53 4.45 0.94
CA MET A 131 -23.68 3.98 2.32
C MET A 131 -22.69 4.68 3.26
N ALA A 132 -21.42 4.80 2.86
CA ALA A 132 -20.41 5.51 3.63
C ALA A 132 -20.78 6.99 3.85
N ARG A 133 -21.22 7.71 2.80
CA ARG A 133 -21.69 9.09 2.93
C ARG A 133 -22.90 9.23 3.86
N ARG A 134 -23.87 8.30 3.80
CA ARG A 134 -25.02 8.27 4.72
C ARG A 134 -24.60 8.03 6.17
N ALA A 135 -23.52 7.30 6.39
CA ALA A 135 -22.93 7.07 7.71
C ALA A 135 -22.02 8.22 8.19
N GLY A 136 -21.89 9.31 7.42
CA GLY A 136 -21.06 10.46 7.76
C GLY A 136 -19.55 10.23 7.60
N LEU A 137 -19.15 9.21 6.82
CA LEU A 137 -17.75 8.98 6.47
C LEU A 137 -17.39 9.78 5.21
N ASP A 138 -16.27 10.48 5.24
CA ASP A 138 -15.78 11.26 4.10
C ASP A 138 -15.13 10.31 3.08
N VAL A 139 -15.78 10.12 1.93
CA VAL A 139 -15.26 9.25 0.88
C VAL A 139 -14.42 10.11 -0.04
N HIS A 140 -13.09 9.98 0.02
CA HIS A 140 -12.22 10.53 -1.02
C HIS A 140 -12.63 9.92 -2.37
N GLU A 141 -13.27 10.72 -3.22
CA GLU A 141 -13.67 10.27 -4.57
C GLU A 141 -12.40 9.91 -5.37
N LEU A 142 -12.38 8.68 -5.91
CA LEU A 142 -11.36 8.27 -6.88
C LEU A 142 -11.38 9.25 -8.06
N PRO A 143 -10.20 9.62 -8.61
CA PRO A 143 -10.15 10.49 -9.78
C PRO A 143 -10.93 9.84 -10.91
N LYS A 144 -11.92 10.58 -11.44
CA LYS A 144 -12.68 10.18 -12.63
C LYS A 144 -11.68 9.83 -13.72
N SER A 145 -11.62 8.56 -14.10
CA SER A 145 -10.88 8.11 -15.27
C SER A 145 -11.40 8.93 -16.45
N THR A 146 -10.59 9.84 -16.95
CA THR A 146 -10.88 10.56 -18.18
C THR A 146 -10.97 9.52 -19.28
N GLU A 147 -12.21 9.25 -19.67
CA GLU A 147 -12.60 8.54 -20.88
C GLU A 147 -11.84 9.18 -22.05
N SER A 148 -10.79 8.51 -22.51
CA SER A 148 -10.03 8.92 -23.68
C SER A 148 -10.88 8.60 -24.91
N ASP A 149 -11.58 9.61 -25.41
CA ASP A 149 -12.22 9.61 -26.73
C ASP A 149 -11.26 9.10 -27.81
N PRO A 150 -11.58 8.03 -28.57
CA PRO A 150 -10.83 7.65 -29.75
C PRO A 150 -11.21 8.59 -30.90
N LYS A 151 -10.57 9.76 -30.97
CA LYS A 151 -10.76 10.70 -32.08
C LYS A 151 -10.06 10.19 -33.35
N LYS A 152 -10.86 9.51 -34.18
CA LYS A 152 -10.88 9.53 -35.66
C LYS A 152 -9.53 9.32 -36.36
N GLY A 153 -9.37 8.12 -36.94
CA GLY A 153 -8.30 7.80 -37.89
C GLY A 153 -8.28 8.72 -39.13
N PRO A 154 -7.12 8.78 -39.82
CA PRO A 154 -6.90 9.70 -40.93
C PRO A 154 -7.72 9.29 -42.15
N GLN A 155 -8.43 10.26 -42.74
CA GLN A 155 -9.08 10.10 -44.03
C GLN A 155 -8.04 9.88 -45.12
N GLY A 156 -8.21 8.80 -45.88
CA GLY A 156 -7.45 8.52 -47.08
C GLY A 156 -7.66 9.62 -48.13
N GLY A 157 -6.55 10.22 -48.57
CA GLY A 157 -6.47 11.02 -49.77
C GLY A 157 -6.06 10.12 -50.94
N SER A 158 -7.05 9.75 -51.75
CA SER A 158 -6.86 9.24 -53.10
C SER A 158 -6.34 10.37 -53.99
N SER A 159 -5.18 10.18 -54.63
CA SER A 159 -4.80 10.93 -55.83
C SER A 159 -4.19 9.97 -56.84
N SER A 160 -5.02 9.70 -57.84
CA SER A 160 -4.74 9.16 -59.16
C SER A 160 -3.62 9.93 -59.87
N SER A 161 -2.72 9.19 -60.54
CA SER A 161 -2.07 9.67 -61.75
C SER A 161 -1.80 8.50 -62.69
N SER A 162 -2.60 8.41 -63.74
CA SER A 162 -2.34 7.72 -65.00
C SER A 162 -1.13 8.37 -65.68
N ASP A 163 -0.11 7.67 -66.17
CA ASP A 163 0.05 7.04 -67.51
C ASP A 163 1.53 7.33 -67.93
N PRO A 164 2.02 6.77 -69.06
CA PRO A 164 2.68 5.48 -69.23
C PRO A 164 4.21 5.49 -69.05
#